data_AF-A0A660QXG0-F1
#
_entry.id   AF-A0A660QXG0-F1
#
_cell.length_a   1.000
_cell.length_b   1.000
_cell.length_c   1.000
_cell.angle_alpha   90.00
_cell.angle_beta   90.00
_cell.angle_gamma   90.00
#
_symmetry.space_group_name_H-M   'P 1'
#
loop_
_entity.id
_entity.type
_entity.pdbx_description
1 polymer ?
#
loop_
_entity_poly.entity_id
_entity_poly.type
_entity_poly.pdbx_seq_one_letter_code
_entity_poly.pdbx_strand_id
1 'polypeptide(L)' 'MKFSIEKDQILEALQKVQSIVGQRTTLPILSNVLLEVGDGKLTLTTT' A
#
# COMPACT_ATOMS: atom_id res chain seq x y z
N MET A 1 -6.82 -2.91 -13.12
CA MET A 1 -6.36 -1.53 -12.85
C MET A 1 -5.20 -1.22 -13.78
N LYS A 2 -5.12 0.01 -14.32
CA LYS A 2 -3.97 0.49 -15.08
C LYS A 2 -3.74 1.94 -14.68
N PHE A 3 -2.62 2.22 -14.02
CA PHE A 3 -2.18 3.57 -13.66
C PHE A 3 -0.69 3.70 -13.93
N SER A 4 -0.20 4.92 -14.01
CA SER A 4 1.22 5.23 -14.11
C SER A 4 1.54 6.29 -13.07
N ILE A 5 2.57 6.03 -12.27
CA ILE A 5 3.05 6.90 -11.20
C ILE A 5 4.59 6.84 -11.20
N GLU A 6 5.23 7.88 -10.70
CA GLU A 6 6.67 7.87 -10.52
C GLU A 6 7.11 6.84 -9.48
N LYS A 7 8.26 6.21 -9.72
CA LYS A 7 8.81 5.17 -8.85
C LYS A 7 9.06 5.66 -7.43
N ASP A 8 9.57 6.88 -7.28
CA ASP A 8 9.94 7.41 -5.97
C ASP A 8 8.70 7.72 -5.12
N GLN A 9 7.62 8.20 -5.76
CA GLN A 9 6.34 8.45 -5.10
C GLN A 9 5.68 7.17 -4.56
N ILE A 10 5.66 6.10 -5.37
CA ILE A 10 5.09 4.82 -4.92
C ILE A 10 5.95 4.16 -3.83
N LEU A 11 7.28 4.31 -3.92
CA LEU A 11 8.20 3.74 -2.93
C LEU A 11 8.03 4.42 -1.56
N GLU A 12 7.94 5.74 -1.53
CA GLU A 12 7.71 6.50 -0.29
C GLU A 12 6.37 6.11 0.36
N ALA A 13 5.30 5.99 -0.44
CA ALA A 13 3.99 5.59 0.06
C ALA A 13 4.00 4.16 0.62
N LEU A 14 4.64 3.22 -0.08
CA LEU A 14 4.78 1.83 0.38
C LEU A 14 5.58 1.72 1.68
N GLN A 15 6.68 2.47 1.82
CA GLN A 15 7.47 2.48 3.06
C GLN A 15 6.65 2.98 4.25
N LYS A 16 5.83 4.02 4.07
CA LYS A 16 4.95 4.54 5.11
C LYS A 16 3.97 3.48 5.59
N VAL A 17 3.26 2.81 4.67
CA VAL A 17 2.21 1.85 5.05
C VAL A 17 2.75 0.50 5.52
N GLN A 18 3.94 0.08 5.04
CA GLN A 18 4.59 -1.16 5.50
C GLN A 18 5.10 -1.07 6.94
N SER A 19 5.44 0.13 7.42
CA SER A 19 5.95 0.32 8.80
C SER A 19 4.96 -0.11 9.88
N ILE A 20 3.67 -0.16 9.55
CA ILE A 20 2.57 -0.50 10.45
C ILE A 20 2.34 -2.03 10.50
N VAL A 21 2.73 -2.75 9.45
CA VAL A 21 2.50 -4.20 9.31
C VAL A 21 3.58 -4.96 10.10
N GLY A 22 3.18 -5.64 11.17
CA GLY A 22 4.08 -6.47 11.96
C GLY A 22 4.61 -7.68 11.17
N GLN A 23 5.88 -8.04 11.38
CA GLN A 23 6.56 -9.17 10.70
C GLN A 23 5.91 -10.55 10.93
N ARG A 24 5.03 -10.68 11.93
CA ARG A 24 4.33 -11.93 12.28
C ARG A 24 2.87 -11.62 12.61
N THR A 25 2.00 -11.70 11.61
CA THR A 25 0.55 -11.63 11.80
C THR A 25 -0.01 -13.06 11.89
N THR A 26 -1.00 -13.29 12.76
CA THR A 26 -1.75 -14.56 12.79
C THR A 26 -2.82 -14.62 11.68
N LEU A 27 -3.04 -13.49 11.01
CA LEU A 27 -4.00 -13.30 9.92
C LEU A 27 -3.24 -12.86 8.66
N PRO A 28 -2.96 -13.78 7.72
CA PRO A 28 -2.15 -13.50 6.52
C PRO A 28 -2.67 -12.34 5.66
N ILE A 29 -3.98 -12.05 5.71
CA ILE A 29 -4.59 -10.95 4.96
C ILE A 29 -4.09 -9.57 5.42
N LEU A 30 -3.68 -9.44 6.68
CA LEU A 30 -3.14 -8.19 7.25
C LEU A 30 -1.70 -7.92 6.79
N SER A 31 -1.05 -8.90 6.15
CA SER A 31 0.29 -8.72 5.55
C SER A 31 0.25 -8.09 4.16
N ASN A 32 -0.93 -7.76 3.65
CA ASN A 32 -1.12 -7.19 2.32
C ASN A 32 -1.47 -5.70 2.40
N VAL A 33 -1.25 -4.99 1.30
CA VAL A 33 -1.66 -3.59 1.11
C VAL A 33 -2.87 -3.56 0.20
N LEU A 34 -3.93 -2.88 0.61
CA LEU A 34 -5.06 -2.58 -0.26
C LEU A 34 -4.69 -1.38 -1.15
N LEU A 35 -4.83 -1.55 -2.47
CA LEU A 35 -4.59 -0.51 -3.47
C LEU A 35 -5.91 -0.15 -4.16
N GLU A 36 -6.29 1.12 -4.07
CA GLU A 36 -7.50 1.64 -4.71
C GLU A 36 -7.14 2.82 -5.61
N VAL A 37 -7.67 2.82 -6.84
CA VAL A 37 -7.44 3.90 -7.80
C VAL A 37 -8.80 4.48 -8.18
N GLY A 38 -8.98 5.76 -7.90
CA GLY A 38 -10.20 6.52 -8.16
C GLY A 38 -9.92 8.02 -8.07
N ASP A 39 -10.72 8.82 -8.76
CA ASP A 39 -10.64 10.30 -8.69
C ASP A 39 -9.24 10.89 -8.93
N GLY A 40 -8.45 10.25 -9.80
CA GLY A 40 -7.07 10.67 -10.11
C GLY A 40 -6.07 10.44 -8.98
N LYS A 41 -6.41 9.61 -7.99
CA LYS A 41 -5.56 9.30 -6.83
C LYS A 41 -5.38 7.79 -6.66
N LEU A 42 -4.26 7.42 -6.05
CA LEU A 42 -3.95 6.07 -5.60
C LEU A 42 -3.96 6.07 -4.06
N THR A 43 -4.83 5.26 -3.47
CA THR A 43 -4.96 5.08 -2.01
C THR A 43 -4.31 3.76 -1.62
N LEU A 44 -3.49 3.80 -0.56
CA LEU A 44 -2.86 2.63 0.05
C LEU A 44 -3.42 2.47 1.47
N THR A 45 -3.82 1.26 1.84
CA THR A 45 -4.31 0.98 3.20
C THR A 45 -3.72 -0.31 3.74
N THR A 46 -3.29 -0.27 5.01
CA THR A 46 -2.79 -1.40 5.79
C THR A 46 -3.44 -1.41 7.17
N THR A 47 -3.42 -2.55 7.85
CA THR A 47 -3.96 -2.76 9.21
C THR A 47 -2.99 -3.57 10.03
#